data_AF-A0A7S0JEZ3-F1
#
_entry.id   AF-A0A7S0JEZ3-F1
#
_cell.length_a   1.000
_cell.length_b   1.000
_cell.length_c   1.000
_cell.angle_alpha   90.00
_cell.angle_beta   90.00
_cell.angle_gamma   90.00
#
_symmetry.space_group_name_H-M   'P 1'
#
loop_
_entity.id
_entity.type
_entity.pdbx_description
1 polymer ?
#
loop_
_entity_poly.entity_id
_entity_poly.type
_entity_poly.pdbx_seq_one_letter_code
_entity_poly.pdbx_strand_id
1 'polypeptide(L)'
;ELLCTLRCERCGRVVHTREPFCDVSLELAPSLEESLKLFVSAERLDHDNAWYCCACDAYVPAQKSVALASLPTLLTFQLKRFAFNTATRRRRKLRQRVTFPHVLSVKAFQAADDDISSADEDISSAPSMPAHQSQGRGAFKFKCTPLHA
;
A
#
# COMPACT_ATOMS: atom_id res chain seq x y z
N GLU A 1 -4.47 12.51 -4.01
CA GLU A 1 -3.94 11.21 -4.48
C GLU A 1 -2.97 10.66 -3.46
N LEU A 2 -2.91 9.33 -3.35
CA LEU A 2 -1.87 8.59 -2.65
C LEU A 2 -0.77 8.24 -3.65
N LEU A 3 0.47 8.23 -3.18
CA LEU A 3 1.61 7.66 -3.90
C LEU A 3 2.00 6.36 -3.23
N CYS A 4 1.83 5.24 -3.93
CA CYS A 4 2.34 3.95 -3.52
C CYS A 4 3.72 3.74 -4.16
N THR A 5 4.72 3.44 -3.35
CA THR A 5 6.09 3.18 -3.81
C THR A 5 6.44 1.74 -3.51
N LEU A 6 6.86 1.00 -4.53
CA LEU A 6 7.32 -0.39 -4.45
C LEU A 6 8.80 -0.45 -4.79
N ARG A 7 9.64 -0.89 -3.84
CA ARG A 7 11.08 -1.05 -4.04
C ARG A 7 11.47 -2.52 -3.96
N CYS A 8 12.04 -3.05 -5.02
CA CYS A 8 12.60 -4.39 -5.06
C CYS A 8 13.83 -4.50 -4.14
N GLU A 9 13.85 -5.45 -3.20
CA GLU A 9 15.03 -5.68 -2.35
C GLU A 9 16.16 -6.42 -3.08
N ARG A 10 15.89 -7.04 -4.24
CA ARG A 10 16.88 -7.81 -5.01
C ARG A 10 17.66 -6.96 -6.02
N CYS A 11 16.97 -6.15 -6.82
CA CYS A 11 17.59 -5.34 -7.88
C CYS A 11 17.53 -3.82 -7.63
N GLY A 12 16.84 -3.38 -6.57
CA GLY A 12 16.73 -1.97 -6.22
C GLY A 12 15.75 -1.14 -7.06
N ARG A 13 15.14 -1.72 -8.10
CA ARG A 13 14.11 -1.04 -8.92
C ARG A 13 12.99 -0.50 -8.02
N VAL A 14 12.59 0.73 -8.29
CA VAL A 14 11.45 1.40 -7.65
C VAL A 14 10.34 1.57 -8.68
N VAL A 15 9.10 1.37 -8.26
CA VAL A 15 7.89 1.60 -9.07
C VAL A 15 6.97 2.50 -8.26
N HIS A 16 6.40 3.50 -8.91
CA HIS A 16 5.49 4.45 -8.29
C HIS A 16 4.11 4.33 -8.93
N THR A 17 3.07 4.25 -8.09
CA THR A 17 1.67 4.23 -8.55
C THR A 17 0.89 5.32 -7.83
N ARG A 18 0.18 6.15 -8.58
CA ARG A 18 -0.72 7.15 -8.02
C ARG A 18 -2.14 6.62 -7.97
N GLU A 19 -2.77 6.74 -6.80
CA GLU A 19 -4.11 6.22 -6.57
C GLU A 19 -5.03 7.34 -6.03
N PRO A 20 -6.20 7.58 -6.65
CA PRO A 20 -7.19 8.49 -6.09
C PRO A 20 -7.79 7.91 -4.81
N PHE A 21 -8.19 8.77 -3.87
CA PHE A 21 -8.82 8.36 -2.62
C PHE A 21 -9.93 9.33 -2.20
N CYS A 22 -10.94 8.82 -1.50
CA CYS A 22 -12.00 9.62 -0.87
C CYS A 22 -11.84 9.70 0.65
N ASP A 23 -11.31 8.63 1.24
CA ASP A 23 -10.96 8.52 2.66
C ASP A 23 -9.64 7.78 2.83
N VAL A 24 -9.00 8.02 3.97
CA VAL A 24 -7.81 7.27 4.39
C VAL A 24 -8.19 6.38 5.57
N SER A 25 -8.16 5.08 5.34
CA SER A 25 -8.50 4.06 6.33
C SER A 25 -7.30 3.73 7.22
N LEU A 26 -7.33 4.22 8.46
CA LEU A 26 -6.22 4.13 9.41
C LEU A 26 -6.40 2.99 10.41
N GLU A 27 -5.30 2.28 10.69
CA GLU A 27 -5.21 1.36 11.82
C GLU A 27 -5.33 2.12 13.15
N LEU A 28 -5.91 1.48 14.16
CA LEU A 28 -6.18 2.13 15.44
C LEU A 28 -4.91 2.23 16.29
N ALA A 29 -4.46 3.46 16.56
CA ALA A 29 -3.36 3.76 17.48
C ALA A 29 -3.82 4.73 18.60
N PRO A 30 -3.03 4.92 19.67
CA PRO A 30 -3.30 5.90 20.74
C PRO A 30 -3.56 7.34 20.25
N SER A 31 -2.94 7.75 19.15
CA SER A 31 -3.08 9.09 18.56
C SER A 31 -3.31 9.02 17.05
N LEU A 32 -3.94 10.06 16.48
CA LEU A 32 -4.13 10.17 15.03
C LEU A 32 -2.77 10.25 14.30
N GLU A 33 -1.80 10.93 14.89
CA GLU A 33 -0.45 11.04 14.34
C GLU A 33 0.24 9.67 14.29
N GLU A 34 0.12 8.84 15.32
CA GLU A 34 0.65 7.48 15.30
C GLU A 34 -0.06 6.61 14.27
N SER A 35 -1.38 6.71 14.16
CA SER A 35 -2.15 6.04 13.11
C SER A 35 -1.67 6.42 11.71
N LEU A 36 -1.36 7.71 11.48
CA LEU A 36 -0.82 8.19 10.22
C LEU A 36 0.62 7.73 9.97
N LYS A 37 1.46 7.68 11.00
CA LYS A 37 2.82 7.12 10.91
C LYS A 37 2.78 5.65 10.50
N LEU A 38 1.88 4.87 11.06
CA LEU A 38 1.68 3.47 10.66
C LEU A 38 1.19 3.36 9.22
N PHE A 39 0.27 4.24 8.82
CA PHE A 39 -0.24 4.26 7.44
C PHE A 39 0.85 4.52 6.39
N VAL A 40 1.79 5.43 6.67
CA VAL A 40 2.89 5.72 5.73
C VAL A 40 4.13 4.84 5.93
N SER A 41 4.13 3.98 6.95
CA SER A 41 5.26 3.09 7.22
C SER A 41 5.43 2.07 6.10
N ALA A 42 6.69 1.80 5.72
CA ALA A 42 6.98 0.78 4.74
C ALA A 42 6.66 -0.61 5.29
N GLU A 43 5.85 -1.37 4.55
CA GLU A 43 5.60 -2.78 4.78
C GLU A 43 6.51 -3.63 3.89
N ARG A 44 6.98 -4.77 4.40
CA ARG A 44 7.78 -5.71 3.63
C ARG A 44 6.88 -6.80 3.04
N LEU A 45 6.97 -6.99 1.74
CA LEU A 45 6.32 -8.03 0.97
C LEU A 45 7.29 -9.19 0.80
N ASP A 46 7.06 -10.31 1.48
CA ASP A 46 7.92 -11.50 1.42
C ASP A 46 7.12 -12.81 1.44
N HIS A 47 7.81 -13.94 1.19
CA HIS A 47 7.24 -15.29 1.17
C HIS A 47 5.98 -15.40 0.30
N ASP A 48 4.84 -15.73 0.90
CA ASP A 48 3.55 -15.89 0.24
C ASP A 48 2.98 -14.57 -0.32
N ASN A 49 3.49 -13.43 0.16
CA ASN A 49 3.12 -12.09 -0.28
C ASN A 49 4.22 -11.41 -1.11
N ALA A 50 5.22 -12.15 -1.59
CA ALA A 50 6.30 -11.59 -2.40
C ALA A 50 5.78 -10.89 -3.67
N TRP A 51 6.45 -9.82 -4.10
CA TRP A 51 6.07 -9.06 -5.29
C TRP A 51 6.80 -9.59 -6.53
N TYR A 52 6.10 -9.69 -7.66
CA TYR A 52 6.72 -10.09 -8.93
C TYR A 52 7.46 -8.90 -9.56
N CYS A 53 8.78 -9.00 -9.62
CA CYS A 53 9.62 -7.99 -10.23
C CYS A 53 9.91 -8.34 -11.70
N CYS A 54 9.46 -7.50 -12.63
CA CYS A 54 9.68 -7.71 -14.06
C CYS A 54 11.15 -7.66 -14.48
N ALA A 55 11.99 -6.88 -13.78
CA ALA A 55 13.43 -6.86 -14.04
C ALA A 55 14.13 -8.15 -13.62
N CYS A 56 13.63 -8.78 -12.54
CA CYS A 56 14.18 -10.01 -12.01
C CYS A 56 13.53 -11.26 -12.62
N ASP A 57 12.41 -11.09 -13.33
CA ASP A 57 11.52 -12.15 -13.82
C ASP A 57 11.17 -13.19 -12.73
N ALA A 58 10.90 -12.70 -11.50
CA ALA A 58 10.69 -13.55 -10.33
C ALA A 58 9.89 -12.85 -9.23
N TYR A 59 9.21 -13.65 -8.41
CA TYR A 59 8.68 -13.20 -7.12
C TYR A 59 9.84 -12.99 -6.14
N VAL A 60 9.98 -11.77 -5.65
CA VAL A 60 11.10 -11.33 -4.82
C VAL A 60 10.59 -10.49 -3.65
N PRO A 61 11.35 -10.42 -2.55
CA PRO A 61 11.05 -9.51 -1.48
C PRO A 61 11.07 -8.05 -1.96
N ALA A 62 10.11 -7.25 -1.47
CA ALA A 62 10.00 -5.84 -1.80
C ALA A 62 9.54 -5.02 -0.58
N GLN A 63 9.87 -3.73 -0.57
CA GLN A 63 9.32 -2.77 0.38
C GLN A 63 8.22 -1.97 -0.31
N LYS A 64 7.05 -1.93 0.30
CA LYS A 64 5.91 -1.14 -0.16
C LYS A 64 5.64 -0.04 0.84
N SER A 65 5.53 1.20 0.39
CA SER A 65 5.13 2.33 1.23
C SER A 65 4.04 3.14 0.55
N VAL A 66 3.31 3.91 1.34
CA VAL A 66 2.27 4.82 0.86
C VAL A 66 2.51 6.21 1.43
N ALA A 67 2.33 7.25 0.63
CA ALA A 67 2.44 8.64 1.09
C ALA A 67 1.33 9.51 0.48
N LEU A 68 1.07 10.66 1.11
CA LEU A 68 0.11 11.64 0.60
C LEU A 68 0.78 12.51 -0.47
N ALA A 69 0.52 12.23 -1.76
CA ALA A 69 1.06 13.06 -2.84
C ALA A 69 0.31 14.40 -2.98
N SER A 70 -1.03 14.34 -2.96
CA SER A 70 -1.87 15.52 -3.08
C SER A 70 -3.04 15.47 -2.10
N LEU A 71 -3.29 16.60 -1.44
CA LEU A 71 -4.29 16.72 -0.39
C LEU A 71 -5.57 17.35 -0.94
N PRO A 72 -6.74 16.70 -0.77
CA PRO A 72 -8.01 17.31 -1.11
C PRO A 72 -8.36 18.44 -0.13
N THR A 73 -9.25 19.34 -0.55
CA THR A 73 -9.79 20.40 0.33
C THR A 73 -10.49 19.81 1.57
N LEU A 74 -11.11 18.63 1.42
CA LEU A 74 -11.70 17.86 2.51
C LEU A 74 -11.00 16.50 2.59
N LEU A 75 -10.18 16.32 3.63
CA LEU A 75 -9.51 15.06 3.94
C LEU A 75 -10.28 14.33 5.04
N THR A 76 -10.71 13.10 4.77
CA THR A 76 -11.43 12.27 5.73
C THR A 76 -10.58 11.08 6.19
N PHE A 77 -10.59 10.83 7.49
CA PHE A 77 -9.88 9.70 8.10
C PHE A 77 -10.88 8.71 8.70
N GLN A 78 -10.82 7.46 8.26
CA GLN A 78 -11.62 6.38 8.81
C GLN A 78 -10.78 5.54 9.78
N LEU A 79 -11.02 5.69 11.08
CA LEU A 79 -10.37 4.83 12.09
C LEU A 79 -11.02 3.45 12.09
N LYS A 80 -10.23 2.39 11.84
CA LYS A 80 -10.67 0.98 11.87
C LYS A 80 -10.93 0.47 13.30
N ARG A 81 -11.97 1.01 13.95
CA ARG A 81 -12.37 0.66 15.33
C ARG A 81 -13.08 -0.69 15.46
N PHE A 82 -13.15 -1.49 14.41
CA PHE A 82 -13.78 -2.79 14.46
C PHE A 82 -12.79 -3.87 14.04
N ALA A 83 -12.41 -4.70 15.01
CA ALA A 83 -11.56 -5.85 14.76
C ALA A 83 -12.43 -7.11 14.69
N PHE A 84 -12.01 -8.06 13.85
CA PHE A 84 -12.57 -9.41 13.82
C PHE A 84 -11.71 -10.32 14.71
N ASN A 85 -12.33 -10.97 15.70
CA ASN A 85 -11.64 -11.95 16.50
C ASN A 85 -11.82 -13.33 15.85
N THR A 86 -10.74 -13.87 15.28
CA THR A 86 -10.75 -15.15 14.56
C THR A 86 -11.10 -16.34 15.47
N ALA A 87 -10.70 -16.32 16.74
CA ALA A 87 -10.97 -17.39 17.69
C ALA A 87 -12.46 -17.48 18.08
N THR A 88 -13.10 -16.32 18.32
CA THR A 88 -14.53 -16.27 18.70
C THR A 88 -15.46 -16.08 17.50
N ARG A 89 -14.91 -15.88 16.30
CA ARG A 89 -15.62 -15.54 15.05
C ARG A 89 -16.59 -14.35 15.20
N ARG A 90 -16.24 -13.36 16.00
CA ARG A 90 -17.09 -12.19 16.29
C ARG A 90 -16.37 -10.89 15.98
N ARG A 91 -17.13 -9.93 15.45
CA ARG A 91 -16.71 -8.54 15.29
C ARG A 91 -16.81 -7.84 16.65
N ARG A 92 -15.74 -7.15 17.05
CA ARG A 92 -15.67 -6.41 18.33
C ARG A 92 -15.31 -4.95 18.07
N LYS A 93 -16.05 -4.04 18.71
CA LYS A 93 -15.72 -2.61 18.74
C LYS A 93 -14.55 -2.35 19.69
N LEU A 94 -13.51 -1.72 19.19
CA LEU A 94 -12.36 -1.26 19.96
C LEU A 94 -12.73 0.04 20.69
N ARG A 95 -12.70 -0.02 22.03
CA ARG A 95 -13.07 1.11 22.91
C ARG A 95 -11.90 2.00 23.31
N GLN A 96 -10.72 1.74 22.77
CA GLN A 96 -9.52 2.53 23.05
C GLN A 96 -9.75 4.00 22.73
N ARG A 97 -9.27 4.86 23.63
CA ARG A 97 -9.22 6.31 23.44
C ARG A 97 -8.18 6.63 22.37
N VAL A 98 -8.55 7.51 21.45
CA VAL A 98 -7.64 8.03 20.42
C VAL A 98 -7.62 9.54 20.58
N THR A 99 -6.44 10.12 20.71
CA THR A 99 -6.26 11.58 20.75
C THR A 99 -6.04 12.10 19.33
N PHE A 100 -6.57 13.28 19.05
CA PHE A 100 -6.33 13.99 17.79
C PHE A 100 -6.19 15.49 18.08
N PRO A 101 -5.25 16.18 17.42
CA PRO A 101 -5.05 17.61 17.63
C PRO A 101 -6.15 18.40 16.92
N HIS A 102 -6.36 19.65 17.36
CA HIS A 102 -7.22 20.59 16.64
C HIS A 102 -6.60 21.02 15.30
N VAL A 103 -5.26 21.08 15.25
CA VAL A 103 -4.49 21.41 14.05
C VAL A 103 -3.51 20.27 13.79
N LEU A 104 -3.65 19.62 12.63
CA LEU A 104 -2.78 18.53 12.21
C LEU A 104 -1.86 19.00 11.09
N SER A 105 -0.55 18.91 11.30
CA SER A 105 0.41 19.07 10.21
C SER A 105 0.58 17.75 9.47
N VAL A 106 0.18 17.73 8.20
CA VAL A 106 0.27 16.53 7.35
C VAL A 106 1.57 16.43 6.56
N LYS A 107 2.43 17.47 6.61
CA LYS A 107 3.69 17.53 5.87
C LYS A 107 4.61 16.34 6.11
N ALA A 108 4.63 15.82 7.33
CA ALA A 108 5.44 14.66 7.72
C ALA A 108 4.98 13.34 7.08
N PHE A 109 3.81 13.33 6.42
CA PHE A 109 3.19 12.15 5.79
C PHE A 109 3.05 12.31 4.27
N GLN A 110 3.56 13.41 3.70
CA GLN A 110 3.53 13.67 2.28
C GLN A 110 4.71 13.00 1.57
N ALA A 111 4.52 12.67 0.29
CA ALA A 111 5.61 12.18 -0.55
C ALA A 111 6.70 13.26 -0.65
N ALA A 112 7.96 12.85 -0.72
CA ALA A 112 9.04 13.79 -1.01
C ALA A 112 8.93 14.27 -2.45
N ASP A 113 9.39 15.50 -2.74
CA ASP A 113 9.32 16.08 -4.07
C ASP A 113 10.06 15.23 -5.13
N ASP A 114 11.10 14.50 -4.71
CA ASP A 114 11.86 13.60 -5.58
C ASP A 114 11.00 12.41 -6.08
N ASP A 115 10.17 11.82 -5.21
CA ASP A 115 9.30 10.66 -5.53
C ASP A 115 8.14 11.03 -6.49
N ILE A 116 7.81 12.32 -6.58
CA ILE A 116 6.71 12.83 -7.41
C ILE A 116 7.14 12.92 -8.89
N SER A 117 8.44 13.01 -9.14
CA SER A 117 9.05 13.30 -10.46
C SER A 117 9.45 12.05 -11.28
N SER A 118 9.58 10.88 -10.67
CA SER A 118 9.97 9.62 -11.32
C SER A 118 8.77 8.70 -11.56
N ALA A 119 7.79 9.15 -12.34
CA ALA A 119 6.71 8.28 -12.79
C ALA A 119 7.23 7.29 -13.85
N ASP A 120 7.96 6.27 -13.41
CA ASP A 120 8.15 5.06 -14.20
C ASP A 120 6.81 4.29 -14.13
N GLU A 121 5.93 4.54 -15.11
CA GLU A 121 4.70 3.79 -15.31
C GLU A 121 5.03 2.35 -15.73
N ASP A 122 5.07 1.42 -14.78
CA ASP A 122 4.97 -0.01 -15.06
C ASP A 122 3.93 -0.62 -14.12
N ILE A 123 2.67 -0.62 -14.57
CA ILE A 123 1.53 -1.17 -13.85
C ILE A 123 1.65 -2.71 -13.81
N SER A 124 2.15 -3.25 -12.70
CA SER A 124 1.74 -4.58 -12.25
C SER A 124 0.66 -4.42 -11.18
N SER A 125 -0.58 -4.17 -11.59
CA SER A 125 -1.71 -4.47 -10.71
C SER A 125 -1.69 -5.98 -10.49
N ALA A 126 -1.30 -6.40 -9.29
CA ALA A 126 -1.27 -7.80 -8.91
C ALA A 126 -2.68 -8.39 -9.15
N PRO A 127 -2.86 -9.42 -9.99
CA PRO A 127 -4.13 -10.11 -10.03
C PRO A 127 -4.29 -10.81 -8.68
N SER A 128 -5.41 -10.54 -8.03
CA SER A 128 -5.90 -11.34 -6.91
C SER A 128 -5.82 -12.82 -7.28
N MET A 129 -5.10 -13.61 -6.48
CA MET A 129 -5.02 -15.07 -6.57
C MET A 129 -6.40 -15.68 -6.83
N PRO A 130 -6.62 -16.41 -7.94
CA PRO A 130 -7.83 -17.20 -8.08
C PRO A 130 -7.73 -18.41 -7.15
N ALA A 131 -8.73 -18.54 -6.28
CA ALA A 131 -8.93 -19.75 -5.48
C ALA A 131 -9.18 -20.96 -6.41
N HIS A 132 -8.32 -21.96 -6.27
CA HIS A 132 -8.49 -23.40 -6.53
C HIS A 132 -9.24 -23.91 -7.79
N GLN A 133 -8.50 -24.77 -8.53
CA GLN A 133 -8.93 -26.01 -9.22
C GLN A 133 -9.29 -25.96 -10.72
N SER A 134 -8.36 -26.37 -11.58
CA SER A 134 -8.29 -27.73 -12.18
C SER A 134 -7.32 -27.76 -13.38
N GLN A 135 -6.97 -28.96 -13.80
CA GLN A 135 -5.80 -29.32 -14.60
C GLN A 135 -5.74 -28.62 -15.98
N GLY A 136 -4.60 -27.98 -16.25
CA GLY A 136 -4.24 -27.51 -17.59
C GLY A 136 -2.87 -26.83 -17.57
N ARG A 137 -1.87 -27.42 -18.24
CA ARG A 137 -0.54 -26.82 -18.41
C ARG A 137 -0.64 -25.60 -19.34
N GLY A 138 -1.01 -24.45 -18.79
CA GLY A 138 -0.86 -23.15 -19.41
C GLY A 138 0.05 -22.30 -18.55
N ALA A 139 1.32 -22.14 -18.96
CA ALA A 139 2.18 -21.14 -18.37
C ALA A 139 1.70 -19.76 -18.86
N PHE A 140 0.87 -19.08 -18.07
CA PHE A 140 0.53 -17.68 -18.31
C PHE A 140 1.80 -16.86 -18.12
N LYS A 141 2.49 -16.55 -19.22
CA LYS A 141 3.58 -15.57 -19.22
C LYS A 141 2.97 -14.19 -19.07
N PHE A 142 3.13 -13.59 -17.90
CA PHE A 142 2.85 -12.17 -17.70
C PHE A 142 3.91 -11.39 -18.47
N LYS A 143 3.53 -10.85 -19.64
CA LYS A 143 4.40 -9.94 -20.36
C LYS A 143 4.33 -8.58 -19.68
N CYS A 144 5.39 -8.23 -18.97
CA CYS A 144 5.67 -6.83 -18.64
C CYS A 144 6.03 -6.16 -19.96
N THR A 145 5.09 -5.44 -20.57
CA THR A 145 5.37 -4.63 -21.75
C THR A 145 5.88 -3.28 -21.29
N PRO A 146 7.14 -2.91 -21.54
CA PRO A 146 7.57 -1.54 -21.38
C PRO A 146 6.79 -0.70 -22.41
N LEU A 147 6.10 0.35 -21.98
CA LEU A 147 5.60 1.36 -22.92
C LEU A 147 6.83 2.12 -23.45
N HIS A 148 7.35 1.71 -24.60
CA HIS A 148 8.37 2.47 -25.30
C HIS A 148 7.75 3.69 -26.00
N ALA A 149 8.41 4.83 -25.75
CA ALA A 149 8.77 5.93 -26.67
C ALA A 149 7.69 6.57 -27.55
#